data_AF-A0A2K2VWC9-F1
#
_entry.id   AF-A0A2K2VWC9-F1
#
_cell.length_a   1.000
_cell.length_b   1.000
_cell.length_c   1.000
_cell.angle_alpha   90.00
_cell.angle_beta   90.00
_cell.angle_gamma   90.00
#
_symmetry.space_group_name_H-M   'P 1'
#
loop_
_entity.id
_entity.type
_entity.pdbx_description
1 polymer ?
#
loop_
_entity_poly.entity_id
_entity_poly.type
_entity_poly.pdbx_seq_one_letter_code
_entity_poly.pdbx_strand_id
1 'polypeptide(L)'
;MGLNLPMQDEDVGQTLGVWRIGHGFYINMPILGPFSTRSLVGWVGDSFLDPITWYVDPMLLRWGVKGYKKFNNVSLTLGYYEALKEAAIDPYIAIRNAYIQYRNALVKERGVFPERVTPVKVYSSNPEVQRASNDYFVAELKPQLKEGQGFFATFRLVLSNKTKKELNLDWENTFYLLNSREKGRFLWEGVTWDGLKEMRGQPLVTIAAGDTLTAVIFPKQLLGRATGTAPGGVQYTQGGLPEGENGISLVVRQNGKVIREKMVVTISK
;
A
#
# COMPACT_ATOMS: atom_id res chain seq x y z
N MET A 1 -32.33 7.13 36.00
CA MET A 1 -30.99 6.82 35.48
C MET A 1 -31.18 5.94 34.26
N GLY A 2 -31.22 6.52 33.06
CA GLY A 2 -31.44 5.77 31.82
C GLY A 2 -30.11 5.25 31.30
N LEU A 3 -29.98 3.94 31.12
CA LEU A 3 -28.84 3.35 30.41
C LEU A 3 -28.80 3.96 29.00
N ASN A 4 -27.71 4.66 28.68
CA ASN A 4 -27.48 5.24 27.36
C ASN A 4 -27.14 4.12 26.37
N LEU A 5 -28.17 3.41 25.89
CA LEU A 5 -28.06 2.32 24.93
C LEU A 5 -28.41 2.85 23.53
N PRO A 6 -27.41 3.23 22.71
CA PRO A 6 -27.68 3.63 21.33
C PRO A 6 -28.28 2.44 20.55
N MET A 7 -29.23 2.72 19.67
CA MET A 7 -29.82 1.70 18.79
C MET A 7 -28.71 1.08 17.92
N GLN A 8 -28.64 -0.25 17.88
CA GLN A 8 -27.66 -1.00 17.12
C GLN A 8 -28.38 -1.78 16.01
N ASP A 9 -28.02 -1.55 14.75
CA ASP A 9 -28.57 -2.27 13.60
C ASP A 9 -27.57 -3.35 13.14
N GLU A 10 -27.69 -4.53 13.74
CA GLU A 10 -26.79 -5.66 13.55
C GLU A 10 -27.47 -6.84 12.89
N ASP A 11 -26.70 -7.56 12.07
CA ASP A 11 -27.19 -8.69 11.31
C ASP A 11 -26.18 -9.85 11.32
N VAL A 12 -26.66 -11.08 11.15
CA VAL A 12 -25.81 -12.29 11.08
C VAL A 12 -24.76 -12.16 9.97
N GLY A 13 -25.06 -11.42 8.91
CA GLY A 13 -24.10 -11.10 7.85
C GLY A 13 -22.86 -10.39 8.40
N GLN A 14 -23.02 -9.38 9.25
CA GLN A 14 -21.94 -8.66 9.94
C GLN A 14 -21.13 -9.61 10.82
N THR A 15 -21.78 -10.48 11.58
CA THR A 15 -21.13 -11.54 12.37
C THR A 15 -20.25 -12.44 11.49
N LEU A 16 -20.74 -12.91 10.35
CA LEU A 16 -19.93 -13.68 9.38
C LEU A 16 -18.76 -12.87 8.81
N GLY A 17 -18.88 -11.54 8.75
CA GLY A 17 -17.80 -10.63 8.36
C GLY A 17 -16.69 -10.55 9.40
N VAL A 18 -17.05 -10.54 10.69
CA VAL A 18 -16.09 -10.64 11.79
C VAL A 18 -15.30 -11.94 11.69
N TRP A 19 -15.98 -13.02 11.26
CA TRP A 19 -15.38 -14.33 10.98
C TRP A 19 -14.65 -14.41 9.62
N ARG A 20 -14.42 -13.26 8.98
CA ARG A 20 -13.65 -13.11 7.74
C ARG A 20 -14.23 -13.81 6.52
N ILE A 21 -15.53 -14.11 6.53
CA ILE A 21 -16.22 -14.55 5.32
C ILE A 21 -16.33 -13.34 4.40
N GLY A 22 -15.80 -13.46 3.18
CA GLY A 22 -15.85 -12.39 2.18
C GLY A 22 -17.28 -12.09 1.73
N HIS A 23 -17.51 -10.91 1.15
CA HIS A 23 -18.83 -10.54 0.62
C HIS A 23 -19.30 -11.44 -0.53
N GLY A 24 -18.37 -12.07 -1.25
CA GLY A 24 -18.65 -12.92 -2.42
C GLY A 24 -19.23 -12.15 -3.59
N PHE A 25 -20.19 -12.74 -4.30
CA PHE A 25 -20.81 -12.10 -5.47
C PHE A 25 -21.70 -10.95 -5.04
N TYR A 26 -21.61 -9.83 -5.76
CA TYR A 26 -22.44 -8.66 -5.57
C TYR A 26 -23.52 -8.61 -6.65
N ILE A 27 -24.77 -8.42 -6.24
CA ILE A 27 -25.92 -8.34 -7.13
C ILE A 27 -26.79 -7.18 -6.67
N ASN A 28 -27.22 -6.35 -7.61
CA ASN A 28 -28.26 -5.35 -7.36
C ASN A 28 -29.63 -5.96 -7.65
N MET A 29 -30.40 -6.18 -6.59
CA MET A 29 -31.73 -6.75 -6.67
C MET A 29 -32.75 -5.66 -7.03
N PRO A 30 -33.73 -5.95 -7.91
CA PRO A 30 -34.85 -5.05 -8.15
C PRO A 30 -35.56 -4.72 -6.83
N ILE A 31 -35.78 -3.44 -6.54
CA ILE A 31 -36.49 -2.91 -5.36
C ILE A 31 -35.73 -3.05 -4.02
N LEU A 32 -35.06 -4.17 -3.78
CA LEU A 32 -34.35 -4.42 -2.52
C LEU A 32 -32.98 -3.71 -2.44
N GLY A 33 -32.37 -3.42 -3.59
CA GLY A 33 -31.12 -2.67 -3.70
C GLY A 33 -29.86 -3.56 -3.72
N PRO A 34 -28.71 -3.01 -3.29
CA PRO A 34 -27.43 -3.71 -3.25
C PRO A 34 -27.39 -4.90 -2.29
N PHE A 35 -27.05 -6.09 -2.78
CA PHE A 35 -26.85 -7.30 -1.99
C PHE A 35 -25.52 -7.99 -2.31
N SER A 36 -25.04 -8.75 -1.33
CA SER A 36 -23.91 -9.67 -1.49
C SER A 36 -24.27 -11.07 -1.01
N THR A 37 -23.55 -12.11 -1.45
CA THR A 37 -23.84 -13.49 -1.03
C THR A 37 -23.77 -13.66 0.47
N ARG A 38 -22.80 -13.00 1.13
CA ARG A 38 -22.72 -12.99 2.60
C ARG A 38 -23.93 -12.34 3.24
N SER A 39 -24.37 -11.19 2.71
CA SER A 39 -25.56 -10.50 3.22
C SER A 39 -26.84 -11.31 2.99
N LEU A 40 -26.93 -12.07 1.89
CA LEU A 40 -28.07 -12.95 1.63
C LEU A 40 -28.14 -14.08 2.67
N VAL A 41 -27.02 -14.74 2.94
CA VAL A 41 -26.94 -15.78 3.99
C VAL A 41 -27.25 -15.20 5.36
N GLY A 42 -26.72 -14.01 5.66
CA GLY A 42 -27.04 -13.26 6.87
C GLY A 42 -28.54 -13.02 7.01
N TRP A 43 -29.16 -12.42 5.99
CA TRP A 43 -30.59 -12.12 5.95
C TRP A 43 -31.49 -13.34 6.13
N VAL A 44 -31.11 -14.50 5.57
CA VAL A 44 -31.81 -15.77 5.81
C VAL A 44 -31.68 -16.17 7.28
N GLY A 45 -30.48 -16.13 7.85
CA GLY A 45 -30.23 -16.40 9.26
C GLY A 45 -31.02 -15.46 10.19
N ASP A 46 -30.98 -14.16 9.94
CA ASP A 46 -31.74 -13.16 10.70
C ASP A 46 -33.24 -13.39 10.60
N SER A 47 -33.72 -13.83 9.43
CA SER A 47 -35.14 -14.16 9.25
C SER A 47 -35.57 -15.33 10.14
N PHE A 48 -34.70 -16.29 10.44
CA PHE A 48 -35.00 -17.35 11.42
C PHE A 48 -34.96 -16.86 12.87
N LEU A 49 -34.12 -15.87 13.18
CA LEU A 49 -33.94 -15.32 14.53
C LEU A 49 -34.96 -14.21 14.87
N ASP A 50 -35.59 -13.60 13.87
CA ASP A 50 -36.57 -12.52 14.05
C ASP A 50 -37.90 -13.06 14.60
N PRO A 51 -38.36 -12.63 15.80
CA PRO A 51 -39.63 -13.09 16.36
C PRO A 51 -40.83 -12.70 15.48
N ILE A 52 -40.76 -11.62 14.69
CA ILE A 52 -41.82 -11.23 13.75
C ILE A 52 -42.06 -12.31 12.70
N THR A 53 -41.04 -13.13 12.39
CA THR A 53 -41.16 -14.25 11.48
C THR A 53 -42.10 -15.34 11.96
N TRP A 54 -42.18 -15.57 13.27
CA TRP A 54 -42.90 -16.70 13.86
C TRP A 54 -44.26 -16.31 14.43
N TYR A 55 -44.46 -15.04 14.80
CA TYR A 55 -45.66 -14.58 15.52
C TYR A 55 -46.63 -13.75 14.67
N VAL A 56 -46.23 -13.29 13.47
CA VAL A 56 -47.09 -12.46 12.61
C VAL A 56 -47.61 -13.27 11.43
N ASP A 57 -48.90 -13.61 11.51
CA ASP A 57 -49.69 -14.21 10.44
C ASP A 57 -50.89 -13.32 10.08
N PRO A 58 -51.30 -13.27 8.80
CA PRO A 58 -50.76 -13.97 7.63
C PRO A 58 -49.44 -13.38 7.09
N MET A 59 -48.72 -14.19 6.27
CA MET A 59 -47.47 -13.84 5.58
C MET A 59 -47.50 -12.44 4.90
N LEU A 60 -48.65 -12.01 4.37
CA LEU A 60 -48.81 -10.70 3.74
C LEU A 60 -48.52 -9.54 4.71
N LEU A 61 -49.00 -9.62 5.96
CA LEU A 61 -48.75 -8.62 7.00
C LEU A 61 -47.27 -8.59 7.40
N ARG A 62 -46.60 -9.74 7.46
CA ARG A 62 -45.16 -9.84 7.71
C ARG A 62 -44.34 -9.13 6.64
N TRP A 63 -44.62 -9.35 5.37
CA TRP A 63 -43.95 -8.64 4.27
C TRP A 63 -44.33 -7.16 4.23
N GLY A 64 -45.57 -6.81 4.57
CA GLY A 64 -46.03 -5.42 4.70
C GLY A 64 -45.24 -4.64 5.75
N VAL A 65 -45.05 -5.20 6.95
CA VAL A 65 -44.26 -4.57 8.02
C VAL A 65 -42.79 -4.44 7.63
N LYS A 66 -42.18 -5.47 7.05
CA LYS A 66 -40.78 -5.42 6.57
C LYS A 66 -40.60 -4.39 5.45
N GLY A 67 -41.54 -4.35 4.51
CA GLY A 67 -41.58 -3.38 3.42
C GLY A 67 -41.74 -1.95 3.93
N TYR A 68 -42.64 -1.71 4.89
CA TYR A 68 -42.85 -0.41 5.50
C TYR A 68 -41.58 0.12 6.20
N LYS A 69 -40.93 -0.71 7.03
CA LYS A 69 -39.65 -0.34 7.68
C LYS A 69 -38.58 0.01 6.64
N LYS A 70 -38.48 -0.77 5.56
CA LYS A 70 -37.52 -0.52 4.49
C LYS A 70 -37.82 0.80 3.77
N PHE A 71 -39.08 1.04 3.41
CA PHE A 71 -39.52 2.23 2.69
C PHE A 71 -39.32 3.51 3.52
N ASN A 72 -39.61 3.46 4.83
CA ASN A 72 -39.37 4.57 5.74
C ASN A 72 -37.90 5.03 5.70
N ASN A 73 -36.96 4.10 5.63
CA ASN A 73 -35.53 4.41 5.58
C ASN A 73 -35.03 4.88 4.21
N VAL A 74 -35.73 4.57 3.10
CA VAL A 74 -35.36 5.01 1.75
C VAL A 74 -35.46 6.53 1.61
N SER A 75 -36.42 7.16 2.29
CA SER A 75 -36.57 8.62 2.29
C SER A 75 -35.32 9.37 2.78
N LEU A 76 -34.51 8.71 3.64
CA LEU A 76 -33.30 9.29 4.24
C LEU A 76 -32.05 9.11 3.38
N THR A 77 -32.09 8.26 2.34
CA THR A 77 -30.90 7.87 1.56
C THR A 77 -30.92 8.33 0.11
N LEU A 78 -32.05 8.86 -0.38
CA LEU A 78 -32.24 9.21 -1.79
C LEU A 78 -31.28 10.32 -2.29
N GLY A 79 -31.06 11.38 -1.50
CA GLY A 79 -30.16 12.47 -1.88
C GLY A 79 -28.69 12.06 -1.99
N TYR A 80 -28.22 11.14 -1.14
CA TYR A 80 -26.86 10.60 -1.21
C TYR A 80 -26.66 9.71 -2.44
N TYR A 81 -27.72 8.99 -2.84
CA TYR A 81 -27.69 8.14 -4.02
C TYR A 81 -27.55 8.97 -5.32
N GLU A 82 -28.32 10.05 -5.44
CA GLU A 82 -28.26 10.94 -6.60
C GLU A 82 -26.89 11.63 -6.71
N ALA A 83 -26.37 12.18 -5.60
CA ALA A 83 -25.05 12.78 -5.56
C ALA A 83 -23.92 11.80 -5.93
N LEU A 84 -23.99 10.56 -5.47
CA LEU A 84 -23.00 9.52 -5.81
C LEU A 84 -23.08 9.14 -7.29
N LYS A 85 -24.30 9.06 -7.85
CA LYS A 85 -24.54 8.72 -9.26
C LYS A 85 -24.03 9.81 -10.20
N GLU A 86 -24.24 11.08 -9.87
CA GLU A 86 -23.81 12.22 -10.69
C GLU A 86 -22.29 12.41 -10.70
N ALA A 87 -21.62 12.14 -9.58
CA ALA A 87 -20.17 12.27 -9.48
C ALA A 87 -19.39 11.08 -10.08
N ALA A 88 -20.05 9.95 -10.35
CA ALA A 88 -19.39 8.71 -10.77
C ALA A 88 -19.35 8.55 -12.30
N ILE A 89 -18.17 8.18 -12.81
CA ILE A 89 -17.99 7.79 -14.22
C ILE A 89 -18.76 6.49 -14.54
N ASP A 90 -18.73 5.52 -13.61
CA ASP A 90 -19.53 4.30 -13.66
C ASP A 90 -20.36 4.18 -12.37
N PRO A 91 -21.67 4.49 -12.42
CA PRO A 91 -22.54 4.45 -11.25
C PRO A 91 -22.63 3.05 -10.62
N TYR A 92 -22.62 1.99 -11.42
CA TYR A 92 -22.76 0.63 -10.91
C TYR A 92 -21.54 0.23 -10.07
N ILE A 93 -20.34 0.49 -10.58
CA ILE A 93 -19.10 0.21 -9.86
C ILE A 93 -18.96 1.10 -8.62
N ALA A 94 -19.35 2.38 -8.71
CA ALA A 94 -19.34 3.29 -7.58
C ALA A 94 -20.27 2.81 -6.45
N ILE A 95 -21.52 2.44 -6.76
CA ILE A 95 -22.48 1.93 -5.78
C ILE A 95 -22.00 0.60 -5.17
N ARG A 96 -21.45 -0.30 -5.98
CA ARG A 96 -20.87 -1.57 -5.49
C ARG A 96 -19.75 -1.31 -4.49
N ASN A 97 -18.82 -0.43 -4.82
CA ASN A 97 -17.68 -0.12 -3.98
C ASN A 97 -18.13 0.58 -2.68
N ALA A 98 -19.04 1.55 -2.80
CA ALA A 98 -19.64 2.22 -1.64
C ALA A 98 -20.35 1.23 -0.71
N TYR A 99 -21.13 0.28 -1.26
CA TYR A 99 -21.78 -0.77 -0.48
C TYR A 99 -20.77 -1.66 0.26
N ILE A 100 -19.72 -2.12 -0.41
CA ILE A 100 -18.68 -2.95 0.22
C ILE A 100 -17.95 -2.16 1.32
N GLN A 101 -17.60 -0.90 1.07
CA GLN A 101 -16.95 -0.03 2.04
C GLN A 101 -17.84 0.20 3.27
N TYR A 102 -19.11 0.55 3.07
CA TYR A 102 -20.09 0.72 4.14
C TYR A 102 -20.24 -0.55 4.98
N ARG A 103 -20.44 -1.71 4.36
CA ARG A 103 -20.59 -2.99 5.07
C ARG A 103 -19.30 -3.44 5.77
N ASN A 104 -18.13 -3.06 5.27
CA ASN A 104 -16.87 -3.26 5.97
C ASN A 104 -16.72 -2.33 7.18
N ALA A 105 -17.19 -1.09 7.07
CA ALA A 105 -17.16 -0.12 8.16
C ALA A 105 -18.02 -0.60 9.35
N LEU A 106 -19.22 -1.14 9.08
CA LEU A 106 -20.09 -1.74 10.12
C LEU A 106 -19.40 -2.91 10.85
N VAL A 107 -18.77 -3.82 10.10
CA VAL A 107 -17.95 -4.89 10.69
C VAL A 107 -16.76 -4.31 11.47
N LYS A 108 -16.23 -3.16 11.03
CA LYS A 108 -15.05 -2.53 11.61
C LYS A 108 -15.31 -1.85 12.95
N GLU A 109 -16.44 -1.17 13.06
CA GLU A 109 -16.86 -0.50 14.29
C GLU A 109 -17.05 -1.49 15.46
N ARG A 110 -17.49 -2.71 15.15
CA ARG A 110 -17.73 -3.81 16.11
C ARG A 110 -16.48 -4.57 16.53
N GLY A 111 -15.50 -4.66 15.64
CA GLY A 111 -14.29 -5.46 15.84
C GLY A 111 -13.13 -4.61 16.32
N VAL A 112 -12.68 -4.82 17.55
CA VAL A 112 -11.24 -4.71 17.83
C VAL A 112 -10.55 -5.69 16.88
N PHE A 113 -10.14 -5.21 15.71
CA PHE A 113 -9.13 -5.93 14.97
C PHE A 113 -7.88 -5.80 15.84
N PRO A 114 -7.26 -6.88 16.31
CA PRO A 114 -5.83 -6.89 16.14
C PRO A 114 -5.66 -6.73 14.63
N GLU A 115 -5.34 -5.49 14.21
CA GLU A 115 -4.73 -5.18 12.93
C GLU A 115 -3.86 -6.38 12.57
N ARG A 116 -4.05 -6.96 11.37
CA ARG A 116 -3.43 -8.25 11.00
C ARG A 116 -2.10 -8.40 11.73
N VAL A 117 -2.06 -9.19 12.81
CA VAL A 117 -0.77 -9.59 13.39
C VAL A 117 -0.26 -10.70 12.46
N THR A 118 -0.13 -10.38 11.17
CA THR A 118 1.07 -10.83 10.50
C THR A 118 2.18 -10.39 11.45
N PRO A 119 3.03 -11.30 11.96
CA PRO A 119 4.23 -10.83 12.63
C PRO A 119 4.81 -9.80 11.67
N VAL A 120 4.79 -8.52 12.07
CA VAL A 120 5.47 -7.48 11.30
C VAL A 120 6.89 -7.97 11.37
N LYS A 121 7.35 -8.54 10.27
CA LYS A 121 8.74 -8.89 10.09
C LYS A 121 9.44 -7.56 10.22
N VAL A 122 9.98 -7.27 11.40
CA VAL A 122 10.60 -5.98 11.70
C VAL A 122 11.96 -6.05 11.07
N TYR A 123 12.04 -5.58 9.84
CA TYR A 123 13.32 -5.49 9.18
C TYR A 123 14.17 -4.48 9.94
N SER A 124 15.33 -4.92 10.40
CA SER A 124 16.31 -4.08 11.08
C SER A 124 17.58 -4.03 10.24
N SER A 125 18.22 -2.87 10.21
CA SER A 125 19.52 -2.68 9.57
C SER A 125 20.57 -2.37 10.64
N ASN A 126 21.67 -3.10 10.64
CA ASN A 126 22.82 -2.82 11.49
C ASN A 126 24.08 -2.62 10.63
N PRO A 127 24.71 -1.44 10.64
CA PRO A 127 24.25 -0.20 11.30
C PRO A 127 23.02 0.42 10.62
N GLU A 128 22.30 1.31 11.32
CA GLU A 128 21.15 2.03 10.75
C GLU A 128 21.56 2.98 9.61
N VAL A 129 22.73 3.60 9.75
CA VAL A 129 23.36 4.44 8.73
C VAL A 129 24.81 4.03 8.61
N GLN A 130 25.22 3.62 7.42
CA GLN A 130 26.62 3.40 7.12
C GLN A 130 27.24 4.69 6.60
N ARG A 131 28.27 5.19 7.28
CA ARG A 131 29.00 6.39 6.87
C ARG A 131 30.39 6.01 6.38
N ALA A 132 30.77 6.49 5.20
CA ALA A 132 32.14 6.48 4.69
C ALA A 132 32.64 7.92 4.55
N SER A 133 33.86 8.18 5.01
CA SER A 133 34.45 9.51 4.94
C SER A 133 35.90 9.39 4.53
N ASN A 134 36.29 10.16 3.54
CA ASN A 134 37.66 10.30 3.08
C ASN A 134 38.01 11.80 2.91
N ASP A 135 39.18 12.07 2.32
CA ASP A 135 39.65 13.43 2.06
C ASP A 135 38.83 14.17 0.98
N TYR A 136 38.05 13.44 0.19
CA TYR A 136 37.30 13.97 -0.94
C TYR A 136 35.83 14.24 -0.60
N PHE A 137 35.18 13.31 0.10
CA PHE A 137 33.75 13.37 0.38
C PHE A 137 33.37 12.63 1.66
N VAL A 138 32.15 12.89 2.10
CA VAL A 138 31.44 12.10 3.10
C VAL A 138 30.22 11.50 2.43
N ALA A 139 30.09 10.18 2.50
CA ALA A 139 28.94 9.45 2.00
C ALA A 139 28.21 8.78 3.17
N GLU A 140 26.90 8.87 3.17
CA GLU A 140 26.02 8.21 4.14
C GLU A 140 24.98 7.40 3.37
N LEU A 141 24.86 6.13 3.73
CA LEU A 141 23.91 5.20 3.16
C LEU A 141 22.93 4.75 4.25
N LYS A 142 21.65 5.08 4.07
CA LYS A 142 20.58 4.70 4.97
C LYS A 142 19.53 3.85 4.25
N PRO A 143 19.25 2.60 4.68
CA PRO A 143 18.12 1.83 4.19
C PRO A 143 16.80 2.54 4.53
N GLN A 144 15.84 2.52 3.61
CA GLN A 144 14.53 3.15 3.79
C GLN A 144 13.42 2.11 3.67
N LEU A 145 12.55 2.12 4.68
CA LEU A 145 11.36 1.28 4.72
C LEU A 145 10.37 1.77 3.68
N LYS A 146 9.72 0.83 3.00
CA LYS A 146 8.64 1.16 2.08
C LYS A 146 7.34 1.30 2.86
N GLU A 147 6.64 2.43 2.66
CA GLU A 147 5.37 2.71 3.33
C GLU A 147 4.38 1.55 3.15
N GLY A 148 3.83 1.09 4.28
CA GLY A 148 2.84 0.01 4.31
C GLY A 148 3.35 -1.40 4.02
N GLN A 149 4.63 -1.61 3.70
CA GLN A 149 5.16 -2.94 3.36
C GLN A 149 6.19 -3.50 4.37
N GLY A 150 6.64 -2.69 5.33
CA GLY A 150 7.42 -3.15 6.49
C GLY A 150 8.84 -3.65 6.17
N PHE A 151 9.25 -3.68 4.90
CA PHE A 151 10.59 -4.07 4.46
C PHE A 151 11.37 -2.88 3.89
N PHE A 152 12.70 -2.96 3.92
CA PHE A 152 13.56 -2.01 3.21
C PHE A 152 13.50 -2.26 1.71
N ALA A 153 13.31 -1.22 0.90
CA ALA A 153 13.24 -1.34 -0.56
C ALA A 153 14.21 -0.39 -1.29
N THR A 154 14.52 0.74 -0.65
CA THR A 154 15.36 1.79 -1.21
C THR A 154 16.48 2.15 -0.22
N PHE A 155 17.50 2.81 -0.72
CA PHE A 155 18.54 3.44 0.07
C PHE A 155 18.48 4.94 -0.16
N ARG A 156 18.59 5.71 0.92
CA ARG A 156 18.92 7.13 0.84
C ARG A 156 20.44 7.25 0.88
N LEU A 157 21.01 7.76 -0.20
CA LEU A 157 22.41 8.13 -0.32
C LEU A 157 22.54 9.64 -0.14
N VAL A 158 23.35 10.06 0.82
CA VAL A 158 23.77 11.45 0.99
C VAL A 158 25.26 11.53 0.73
N LEU A 159 25.68 12.36 -0.23
CA LEU A 159 27.08 12.51 -0.62
C LEU A 159 27.47 13.98 -0.56
N SER A 160 28.32 14.33 0.39
CA SER A 160 28.79 15.71 0.63
C SER A 160 30.22 15.88 0.15
N ASN A 161 30.45 16.88 -0.70
CA ASN A 161 31.77 17.19 -1.25
C ASN A 161 32.58 18.03 -0.25
N LYS A 162 33.72 17.50 0.21
CA LYS A 162 34.63 18.22 1.13
C LYS A 162 35.64 19.09 0.40
N THR A 163 35.80 18.91 -0.90
CA THR A 163 36.83 19.58 -1.68
C THR A 163 36.33 20.90 -2.27
N LYS A 164 37.30 21.75 -2.68
CA LYS A 164 37.03 22.97 -3.45
C LYS A 164 36.81 22.72 -4.94
N LYS A 165 36.79 21.45 -5.37
CA LYS A 165 36.69 21.05 -6.77
C LYS A 165 35.42 20.22 -6.97
N GLU A 166 34.94 20.15 -8.20
CA GLU A 166 33.76 19.35 -8.53
C GLU A 166 34.03 17.85 -8.35
N LEU A 167 33.02 17.12 -7.91
CA LEU A 167 33.02 15.66 -7.86
C LEU A 167 32.00 15.13 -8.86
N ASN A 168 32.40 14.12 -9.63
CA ASN A 168 31.52 13.45 -10.58
C ASN A 168 31.18 12.06 -10.06
N LEU A 169 29.93 11.84 -9.69
CA LEU A 169 29.44 10.54 -9.30
C LEU A 169 29.20 9.69 -10.56
N ASP A 170 29.95 8.59 -10.64
CA ASP A 170 29.94 7.67 -11.76
C ASP A 170 29.00 6.50 -11.46
N TRP A 171 27.74 6.68 -11.83
CA TRP A 171 26.72 5.67 -11.60
C TRP A 171 26.96 4.40 -12.42
N GLU A 172 27.52 4.50 -13.63
CA GLU A 172 27.76 3.33 -14.49
C GLU A 172 28.70 2.31 -13.86
N ASN A 173 29.64 2.80 -13.05
CA ASN A 173 30.62 2.02 -12.30
C ASN A 173 30.25 1.84 -10.82
N THR A 174 29.10 2.34 -10.39
CA THR A 174 28.58 2.18 -9.03
C THR A 174 27.69 0.94 -8.96
N PHE A 175 28.07 -0.01 -8.08
CA PHE A 175 27.44 -1.33 -8.02
C PHE A 175 26.77 -1.61 -6.67
N TYR A 176 25.64 -2.29 -6.73
CA TYR A 176 24.96 -2.89 -5.60
C TYR A 176 25.70 -4.15 -5.15
N LEU A 177 25.99 -4.21 -3.87
CA LEU A 177 26.66 -5.31 -3.20
C LEU A 177 25.63 -6.13 -2.41
N LEU A 178 25.68 -7.45 -2.56
CA LEU A 178 24.93 -8.40 -1.74
C LEU A 178 25.87 -9.51 -1.31
N ASN A 179 26.04 -9.70 0.00
CA ASN A 179 26.95 -10.68 0.59
C ASN A 179 28.35 -10.61 -0.05
N SER A 180 28.90 -9.39 -0.08
CA SER A 180 30.20 -9.06 -0.67
C SER A 180 30.36 -9.34 -2.18
N ARG A 181 29.27 -9.61 -2.92
CA ARG A 181 29.28 -9.78 -4.38
C ARG A 181 28.54 -8.66 -5.09
N GLU A 182 29.07 -8.21 -6.22
CA GLU A 182 28.38 -7.27 -7.10
C GLU A 182 27.18 -7.96 -7.77
N LYS A 183 25.98 -7.45 -7.52
CA LYS A 183 24.72 -8.00 -8.08
C LYS A 183 24.11 -7.13 -9.17
N GLY A 184 24.58 -5.89 -9.31
CA GLY A 184 24.33 -5.05 -10.48
C GLY A 184 24.16 -3.58 -10.10
N ARG A 185 23.38 -2.81 -10.86
CA ARG A 185 23.31 -1.33 -10.74
C ARG A 185 22.07 -0.82 -9.98
N PHE A 186 22.12 0.47 -9.64
CA PHE A 186 21.02 1.22 -9.03
C PHE A 186 20.17 1.98 -10.06
N LEU A 187 18.98 2.38 -9.61
CA LEU A 187 18.04 3.27 -10.27
C LEU A 187 17.50 4.28 -9.25
N TRP A 188 16.90 5.38 -9.72
CA TRP A 188 16.38 6.46 -8.88
C TRP A 188 14.87 6.41 -8.74
N GLU A 189 14.38 6.88 -7.60
CA GLU A 189 12.95 7.09 -7.39
C GLU A 189 12.36 8.05 -8.45
N GLY A 190 11.19 7.71 -9.02
CA GLY A 190 10.51 8.51 -10.05
C GLY A 190 10.80 8.13 -11.51
N VAL A 191 11.71 7.19 -11.79
CA VAL A 191 12.01 6.75 -13.17
C VAL A 191 10.93 5.79 -13.69
N THR A 192 10.23 6.11 -14.78
CA THR A 192 9.18 5.25 -15.38
C THR A 192 9.74 4.01 -16.10
N TRP A 193 8.95 2.95 -16.24
CA TRP A 193 9.37 1.71 -16.91
C TRP A 193 9.75 1.90 -18.38
N ASP A 194 9.08 2.82 -19.09
CA ASP A 194 9.44 3.16 -20.46
C ASP A 194 10.69 4.06 -20.51
N GLY A 195 10.87 4.96 -19.54
CA GLY A 195 12.12 5.70 -19.37
C GLY A 195 13.34 4.80 -19.12
N LEU A 196 13.17 3.67 -18.42
CA LEU A 196 14.23 2.67 -18.24
C LEU A 196 14.68 2.01 -19.54
N LYS A 197 13.78 1.87 -20.53
CA LYS A 197 14.11 1.29 -21.84
C LYS A 197 14.89 2.28 -22.70
N GLU A 198 14.65 3.57 -22.50
CA GLU A 198 15.30 4.65 -23.25
C GLU A 198 16.65 5.09 -22.64
N MET A 199 16.92 4.78 -21.37
CA MET A 199 18.21 5.04 -20.73
C MET A 199 19.33 4.23 -21.38
N ARG A 200 20.06 4.86 -22.32
CA ARG A 200 21.26 4.29 -22.96
C ARG A 200 22.51 4.33 -22.08
N GLY A 201 22.49 5.11 -20.97
CA GLY A 201 23.58 5.24 -19.98
C GLY A 201 23.06 5.86 -18.68
N GLN A 202 23.84 5.78 -17.60
CA GLN A 202 23.47 6.41 -16.32
C GLN A 202 24.05 7.84 -16.26
N PRO A 203 23.30 8.84 -15.76
CA PRO A 203 23.76 10.23 -15.72
C PRO A 203 25.04 10.35 -14.91
N LEU A 204 26.01 11.11 -15.42
CA LEU A 204 27.09 11.63 -14.59
C LEU A 204 26.52 12.77 -13.76
N VAL A 205 26.53 12.61 -12.44
CA VAL A 205 26.02 13.65 -11.53
C VAL A 205 27.20 14.43 -10.98
N THR A 206 27.30 15.70 -11.37
CA THR A 206 28.32 16.63 -10.88
C THR A 206 27.86 17.29 -9.59
N ILE A 207 28.71 17.28 -8.58
CA ILE A 207 28.48 17.87 -7.26
C ILE A 207 29.48 19.01 -7.10
N ALA A 208 28.96 20.23 -6.93
CA ALA A 208 29.77 21.42 -6.75
C ALA A 208 30.60 21.35 -5.45
N ALA A 209 31.60 22.22 -5.35
CA ALA A 209 32.45 22.32 -4.17
C ALA A 209 31.65 22.67 -2.91
N GLY A 210 31.78 21.87 -1.84
CA GLY A 210 31.03 22.07 -0.60
C GLY A 210 29.55 21.66 -0.66
N ASP A 211 29.05 21.24 -1.82
CA ASP A 211 27.65 20.90 -2.01
C ASP A 211 27.36 19.43 -1.61
N THR A 212 26.08 19.14 -1.39
CA THR A 212 25.61 17.82 -0.94
C THR A 212 24.52 17.27 -1.84
N LEU A 213 24.79 16.13 -2.45
CA LEU A 213 23.83 15.36 -3.22
C LEU A 213 23.01 14.48 -2.28
N THR A 214 21.68 14.54 -2.38
CA THR A 214 20.78 13.57 -1.76
C THR A 214 20.04 12.81 -2.86
N ALA A 215 20.15 11.49 -2.86
CA ALA A 215 19.48 10.64 -3.84
C ALA A 215 18.84 9.43 -3.16
N VAL A 216 17.59 9.14 -3.54
CA VAL A 216 16.94 7.87 -3.18
C VAL A 216 17.14 6.90 -4.33
N ILE A 217 17.82 5.79 -4.02
CA ILE A 217 18.26 4.80 -5.00
C ILE A 217 17.76 3.41 -4.65
N PHE A 218 17.62 2.55 -5.65
CA PHE A 218 17.18 1.17 -5.46
C PHE A 218 17.88 0.21 -6.43
N PRO A 219 18.16 -1.04 -6.03
CA PRO A 219 18.80 -2.02 -6.91
C PRO A 219 17.86 -2.44 -8.06
N LYS A 220 18.34 -2.33 -9.31
CA LYS A 220 17.54 -2.66 -10.51
C LYS A 220 17.08 -4.13 -10.54
N GLN A 221 17.87 -5.05 -9.99
CA GLN A 221 17.63 -6.49 -10.05
C GLN A 221 16.48 -6.94 -9.14
N LEU A 222 16.10 -6.09 -8.19
CA LEU A 222 14.99 -6.32 -7.28
C LEU A 222 13.66 -5.77 -7.82
N LEU A 223 13.64 -5.30 -9.08
CA LEU A 223 12.42 -4.89 -9.75
C LEU A 223 11.62 -6.09 -10.25
N GLY A 224 10.37 -6.18 -9.79
CA GLY A 224 9.35 -7.04 -10.37
C GLY A 224 8.51 -6.29 -11.41
N ARG A 225 7.99 -7.03 -12.40
CA ARG A 225 6.98 -6.51 -13.32
C ARG A 225 5.63 -6.53 -12.59
N ALA A 226 4.98 -5.38 -12.40
CA ALA A 226 3.61 -5.38 -11.91
C ALA A 226 2.67 -5.75 -13.06
N THR A 227 2.01 -6.90 -12.96
CA THR A 227 0.83 -7.21 -13.77
C THR A 227 -0.39 -6.63 -13.05
N GLY A 228 -0.63 -5.34 -13.25
CA GLY A 228 -1.80 -4.65 -12.71
C GLY A 228 -2.29 -3.63 -13.72
N THR A 229 -3.55 -3.76 -14.13
CA THR A 229 -4.25 -2.88 -15.06
C THR A 229 -4.52 -1.53 -14.38
N ALA A 230 -3.51 -0.68 -14.26
CA ALA A 230 -3.68 0.72 -13.87
C ALA A 230 -3.67 1.59 -15.14
N PRO A 231 -4.55 2.61 -15.26
CA PRO A 231 -4.51 3.54 -16.38
C PRO A 231 -3.22 4.36 -16.26
N GLY A 232 -2.23 4.11 -17.12
CA GLY A 232 -0.93 4.78 -17.06
C GLY A 232 0.30 3.95 -17.44
N GLY A 233 0.12 2.67 -17.84
CA GLY A 233 1.24 1.82 -18.27
C GLY A 233 1.83 0.97 -17.15
N VAL A 234 2.78 0.10 -17.52
CA VAL A 234 3.36 -0.90 -16.62
C VAL A 234 4.13 -0.20 -15.49
N GLN A 235 3.58 -0.20 -14.28
CA GLN A 235 4.32 0.16 -13.08
C GLN A 235 5.24 -1.01 -12.68
N TYR A 236 6.42 -0.72 -12.14
CA TYR A 236 7.30 -1.73 -11.56
C TYR A 236 7.04 -1.86 -10.07
N THR A 237 7.19 -3.07 -9.54
CA THR A 237 7.18 -3.30 -8.10
C THR A 237 8.63 -3.35 -7.59
N GLN A 238 8.96 -2.50 -6.63
CA GLN A 238 10.20 -2.63 -5.87
C GLN A 238 10.06 -3.80 -4.90
N GLY A 239 10.87 -4.84 -5.09
CA GLY A 239 11.05 -5.93 -4.14
C GLY A 239 11.83 -5.47 -2.91
N GLY A 240 11.64 -6.18 -1.79
CA GLY A 240 12.39 -5.92 -0.57
C GLY A 240 13.86 -6.31 -0.71
N LEU A 241 14.72 -5.59 -0.01
CA LEU A 241 16.12 -5.95 0.14
C LEU A 241 16.22 -7.30 0.86
N PRO A 242 17.01 -8.24 0.33
CA PRO A 242 17.18 -9.56 0.92
C PRO A 242 17.89 -9.48 2.29
N GLU A 243 17.67 -10.50 3.12
CA GLU A 243 18.42 -10.67 4.38
C GLU A 243 19.91 -10.91 4.09
N GLY A 244 20.77 -10.36 4.93
CA GLY A 244 22.23 -10.44 4.82
C GLY A 244 22.89 -9.08 4.61
N GLU A 245 24.13 -9.08 4.11
CA GLU A 245 24.90 -7.87 3.85
C GLU A 245 24.42 -7.23 2.55
N ASN A 246 23.90 -6.02 2.62
CA ASN A 246 23.46 -5.24 1.48
C ASN A 246 24.30 -3.95 1.43
N GLY A 247 24.69 -3.48 0.25
CA GLY A 247 25.57 -2.32 0.20
C GLY A 247 25.74 -1.71 -1.18
N ILE A 248 26.65 -0.75 -1.25
CA ILE A 248 27.02 -0.01 -2.45
C ILE A 248 28.55 0.07 -2.55
N SER A 249 29.05 -0.20 -3.74
CA SER A 249 30.39 0.11 -4.21
C SER A 249 30.31 1.42 -4.97
N LEU A 250 30.52 2.54 -4.27
CA LEU A 250 30.38 3.89 -4.77
C LEU A 250 31.65 4.30 -5.54
N VAL A 251 31.48 4.84 -6.74
CA VAL A 251 32.59 5.32 -7.56
C VAL A 251 32.43 6.81 -7.85
N VAL A 252 33.37 7.61 -7.35
CA VAL A 252 33.40 9.06 -7.55
C VAL A 252 34.68 9.43 -8.28
N ARG A 253 34.59 10.34 -9.26
CA ARG A 253 35.73 10.83 -10.02
C ARG A 253 35.97 12.31 -9.72
N GLN A 254 37.23 12.67 -9.53
CA GLN A 254 37.66 14.06 -9.43
C GLN A 254 38.91 14.27 -10.29
N ASN A 255 38.85 15.19 -11.26
CA ASN A 255 39.96 15.51 -12.15
C ASN A 255 40.66 14.25 -12.75
N GLY A 256 39.87 13.24 -13.15
CA GLY A 256 40.40 11.98 -13.71
C GLY A 256 40.85 10.94 -12.68
N LYS A 257 40.97 11.27 -11.39
CA LYS A 257 41.24 10.30 -10.32
C LYS A 257 39.95 9.58 -9.93
N VAL A 258 39.98 8.25 -9.93
CA VAL A 258 38.87 7.40 -9.49
C VAL A 258 39.01 7.09 -8.01
N ILE A 259 37.98 7.38 -7.23
CA ILE A 259 37.89 7.12 -5.79
C ILE A 259 36.75 6.12 -5.59
N ARG A 260 37.02 5.03 -4.86
CA ARG A 260 36.05 3.96 -4.61
C ARG A 260 35.82 3.83 -3.13
N GLU A 261 34.57 3.81 -2.72
CA GLU A 261 34.18 3.59 -1.33
C GLU A 261 33.12 2.49 -1.25
N LYS A 262 33.23 1.65 -0.23
CA LYS A 262 32.25 0.59 0.02
C LYS A 262 31.48 0.90 1.29
N MET A 263 30.16 0.87 1.19
CA MET A 263 29.26 1.01 2.33
C MET A 263 28.34 -0.19 2.37
N VAL A 264 28.34 -0.93 3.48
CA VAL A 264 27.56 -2.15 3.68
C VAL A 264 26.75 -2.00 4.96
N VAL A 265 25.53 -2.51 4.92
CA VAL A 265 24.60 -2.63 6.03
C VAL A 265 24.09 -4.06 6.10
N THR A 266 23.94 -4.61 7.29
CA THR A 266 23.37 -5.94 7.46
C THR A 266 21.88 -5.82 7.72
N ILE A 267 21.06 -6.43 6.87
CA ILE A 267 19.60 -6.47 6.99
C ILE A 267 19.19 -7.81 7.60
N SER A 268 18.47 -7.74 8.72
CA SER A 268 17.88 -8.89 9.41
C SER A 268 16.36 -8.70 9.55
N LYS A 269 15.65 -9.77 9.88
CA LYS A 269 14.19 -9.85 9.91
C LYS A 269 13.67 -10.51 11.18
#